data_AF-A0AAD7QUX4-F1
#
_entry.id   AF-A0AAD7QUX4-F1
#
_cell.length_a   1.000
_cell.length_b   1.000
_cell.length_c   1.000
_cell.angle_alpha   90.00
_cell.angle_beta   90.00
_cell.angle_gamma   90.00
#
_symmetry.space_group_name_H-M   'P 1'
#
loop_
_entity.id
_entity.type
_entity.pdbx_description
1 polymer ?
#
loop_
_entity_poly.entity_id
_entity_poly.type
_entity_poly.pdbx_seq_one_letter_code
_entity_poly.pdbx_strand_id
1 'polypeptide(L)'
;MAYDSNQYAAQQSYEMSTLNGGGPYGGQDDMSVFFSEIDSIKNAISQFDNNVARIESLHNRSLNEIDTEQDQWNQKQIDALVAETSQISNTLKYKIKSLEGKSRSDSTKRVQVDAVKRTFMDSIQRFQSVEASYGMKYKERAKRQYRIVRPDATEDEVRQAIEDTSGSQIFSQALLNSNRRGEARTALTEVQNRHKELQKMERTLGELVQLFKDMEELVEVQAQDVQAVDHTVKRVENDVNKGVEETRIAVKHARAARRKKWICLGIILIICIILAIVLGVVFGRR
;
A
#
# COMPACT_ATOMS: atom_id res chain seq x y z
N MET A 1 30.82 -12.92 -65.22
CA MET A 1 30.64 -11.45 -65.12
C MET A 1 29.55 -11.21 -64.11
N ALA A 2 29.92 -10.64 -62.98
CA ALA A 2 29.03 -10.35 -61.86
C ALA A 2 28.09 -9.19 -62.19
N TYR A 3 26.83 -9.29 -61.79
CA TYR A 3 26.02 -8.11 -61.49
C TYR A 3 25.38 -8.32 -60.13
N ASP A 4 25.93 -7.54 -59.21
CA ASP A 4 25.57 -7.41 -57.80
C ASP A 4 24.25 -6.67 -57.67
N SER A 5 23.45 -7.18 -56.76
CA SER A 5 22.15 -6.67 -56.34
C SER A 5 22.34 -5.51 -55.38
N ASN A 6 21.79 -4.32 -55.67
CA ASN A 6 21.31 -3.45 -54.58
C ASN A 6 20.47 -2.24 -55.00
N GLN A 7 19.56 -1.91 -54.07
CA GLN A 7 19.03 -0.58 -53.75
C GLN A 7 18.04 0.08 -54.70
N TYR A 8 16.74 -0.09 -54.41
CA TYR A 8 15.78 1.02 -54.38
C TYR A 8 14.71 0.77 -53.31
N ALA A 9 14.91 1.35 -52.12
CA ALA A 9 13.84 1.71 -51.21
C ALA A 9 14.24 3.06 -50.59
N ALA A 10 13.84 4.13 -51.27
CA ALA A 10 14.08 5.50 -50.84
C ALA A 10 13.32 5.78 -49.54
N GLN A 11 14.05 5.84 -48.43
CA GLN A 11 13.60 6.42 -47.17
C GLN A 11 13.50 7.93 -47.34
N GLN A 12 12.30 8.48 -47.23
CA GLN A 12 12.08 9.92 -47.13
C GLN A 12 12.67 10.42 -45.80
N SER A 13 13.76 11.16 -45.93
CA SER A 13 14.40 11.94 -44.88
C SER A 13 13.53 13.15 -44.53
N TYR A 14 12.98 13.14 -43.31
CA TYR A 14 12.61 14.36 -42.61
C TYR A 14 13.62 14.58 -41.49
N GLU A 15 14.61 15.42 -41.78
CA GLU A 15 15.54 15.96 -40.79
C GLU A 15 14.76 16.90 -39.85
N MET A 16 14.33 16.39 -38.69
CA MET A 16 13.97 17.24 -37.56
C MET A 16 15.26 17.70 -36.89
N SER A 17 15.75 18.85 -37.34
CA SER A 17 16.74 19.65 -36.63
C SER A 17 16.22 19.93 -35.22
N THR A 18 16.90 19.36 -34.22
CA THR A 18 16.59 19.55 -32.80
C THR A 18 17.00 20.95 -32.37
N LEU A 19 16.10 21.91 -32.58
CA LEU A 19 16.17 23.21 -31.92
C LEU A 19 15.92 23.03 -30.42
N ASN A 20 17.03 23.02 -29.69
CA ASN A 20 17.16 23.28 -28.27
C ASN A 20 16.26 24.44 -27.82
N GLY A 21 15.07 24.12 -27.32
CA GLY A 21 14.11 25.05 -26.74
C GLY A 21 13.72 24.57 -25.35
N GLY A 22 14.41 25.08 -24.33
CA GLY A 22 14.04 24.87 -22.93
C GLY A 22 12.69 25.52 -22.62
N GLY A 23 11.64 24.71 -22.57
CA GLY A 23 10.34 25.06 -22.01
C GLY A 23 10.08 24.32 -20.70
N PRO A 24 9.36 24.90 -19.72
CA PRO A 24 9.15 24.36 -18.37
C PRO A 24 8.14 23.19 -18.31
N TYR A 25 8.36 22.14 -19.10
CA TYR A 25 7.54 20.92 -19.15
C TYR A 25 8.16 19.73 -18.38
N GLY A 26 9.06 19.98 -17.43
CA GLY A 26 9.70 18.92 -16.62
C GLY A 26 8.87 18.41 -15.42
N GLY A 27 7.80 19.10 -15.02
CA GLY A 27 7.06 18.79 -13.78
C GLY A 27 5.96 17.73 -13.92
N GLN A 28 5.38 17.56 -15.10
CA GLN A 28 4.23 16.66 -15.30
C GLN A 28 4.66 15.19 -15.39
N ASP A 29 5.83 14.93 -15.96
CA ASP A 29 6.43 13.60 -16.06
C ASP A 29 6.90 13.11 -14.67
N ASP A 30 7.60 13.95 -13.91
CA ASP A 30 8.08 13.66 -12.54
C ASP A 30 6.94 13.33 -11.56
N MET A 31 5.82 14.05 -11.64
CA MET A 31 4.67 13.76 -10.78
C MET A 31 3.98 12.44 -11.15
N SER A 32 3.90 12.11 -12.44
CA SER A 32 3.34 10.84 -12.90
C SER A 32 4.19 9.64 -12.47
N VAL A 33 5.52 9.76 -12.57
CA VAL A 33 6.47 8.75 -12.09
C VAL A 33 6.33 8.56 -10.58
N PHE A 34 6.25 9.65 -9.81
CA PHE A 34 6.05 9.58 -8.37
C PHE A 34 4.77 8.80 -7.98
N PHE A 35 3.63 9.13 -8.59
CA PHE A 35 2.38 8.43 -8.28
C PHE A 35 2.41 6.96 -8.72
N SER A 36 3.10 6.65 -9.82
CA SER A 36 3.31 5.25 -10.23
C SER A 36 4.15 4.46 -9.21
N GLU A 37 5.17 5.09 -8.59
CA GLU A 37 5.95 4.49 -7.51
C GLU A 37 5.08 4.27 -6.25
N ILE A 38 4.21 5.22 -5.89
CA ILE A 38 3.24 5.08 -4.80
C ILE A 38 2.27 3.92 -5.03
N ASP A 39 1.71 3.79 -6.22
CA ASP A 39 0.78 2.70 -6.53
C ASP A 39 1.49 1.34 -6.55
N SER A 40 2.74 1.30 -7.02
CA SER A 40 3.59 0.11 -6.91
C SER A 40 3.83 -0.31 -5.45
N ILE A 41 4.04 0.66 -4.54
CA ILE A 41 4.17 0.40 -3.10
C ILE A 41 2.86 -0.14 -2.53
N LYS A 42 1.71 0.47 -2.82
CA LYS A 42 0.39 -0.01 -2.34
C LYS A 42 0.11 -1.44 -2.78
N ASN A 43 0.43 -1.78 -4.03
CA ASN A 43 0.27 -3.13 -4.56
C ASN A 43 1.19 -4.13 -3.84
N ALA A 44 2.44 -3.74 -3.57
CA ALA A 44 3.38 -4.58 -2.83
C ALA A 44 2.97 -4.77 -1.36
N ILE A 45 2.44 -3.74 -0.70
CA ILE A 45 1.82 -3.87 0.64
C ILE A 45 0.64 -4.85 0.60
N SER A 46 -0.22 -4.74 -0.40
CA SER A 46 -1.36 -5.66 -0.56
C SER A 46 -0.89 -7.11 -0.75
N GLN A 47 0.18 -7.34 -1.52
CA GLN A 47 0.78 -8.67 -1.66
C GLN A 47 1.38 -9.16 -0.33
N PHE A 48 2.08 -8.30 0.39
CA PHE A 48 2.60 -8.58 1.74
C PHE A 48 1.46 -9.04 2.67
N ASP A 49 0.36 -8.28 2.75
CA ASP A 49 -0.78 -8.62 3.63
C ASP A 49 -1.47 -9.93 3.26
N ASN A 50 -1.55 -10.23 1.96
CA ASN A 50 -2.07 -11.51 1.46
C ASN A 50 -1.16 -12.67 1.87
N ASN A 51 0.15 -12.50 1.79
CA ASN A 51 1.09 -13.53 2.25
C ASN A 51 0.98 -13.73 3.76
N VAL A 52 0.87 -12.66 4.56
CA VAL A 52 0.63 -12.75 6.01
C VAL A 52 -0.66 -13.52 6.33
N ALA A 53 -1.75 -13.26 5.60
CA ALA A 53 -3.01 -13.99 5.79
C ALA A 53 -2.87 -15.49 5.44
N ARG A 54 -2.11 -15.82 4.40
CA ARG A 54 -1.83 -17.22 4.00
C ARG A 54 -0.95 -17.92 5.03
N ILE A 55 0.08 -17.24 5.55
CA ILE A 55 0.96 -17.73 6.62
C ILE A 55 0.12 -18.04 7.86
N GLU A 56 -0.75 -17.11 8.28
CA GLU A 56 -1.69 -17.32 9.40
C GLU A 56 -2.56 -18.56 9.19
N SER A 57 -3.16 -18.72 8.00
CA SER A 57 -3.97 -19.90 7.69
C SER A 57 -3.17 -21.20 7.73
N LEU A 58 -1.92 -21.18 7.26
CA LEU A 58 -1.06 -22.37 7.25
C LEU A 58 -0.59 -22.72 8.67
N HIS A 59 -0.28 -21.73 9.51
CA HIS A 59 0.01 -22.00 10.92
C HIS A 59 -1.17 -22.63 11.64
N ASN A 60 -2.39 -22.13 11.41
CA ASN A 60 -3.61 -22.74 11.97
C ASN A 60 -3.76 -24.19 11.51
N ARG A 61 -3.55 -24.45 10.21
CA ARG A 61 -3.62 -25.81 9.67
C ARG A 61 -2.56 -26.71 10.30
N SER A 62 -1.31 -26.28 10.34
CA SER A 62 -0.19 -27.03 10.93
C SER A 62 -0.42 -27.36 12.41
N LEU A 63 -0.96 -26.42 13.20
CA LEU A 63 -1.26 -26.68 14.62
C LEU A 63 -2.30 -27.78 14.85
N ASN A 64 -3.22 -27.97 13.91
CA ASN A 64 -4.32 -28.93 14.01
C ASN A 64 -4.05 -30.22 13.21
N GLU A 65 -2.96 -30.26 12.44
CA GLU A 65 -2.61 -31.39 11.60
C GLU A 65 -2.06 -32.54 12.46
N ILE A 66 -2.52 -33.76 12.16
CA ILE A 66 -2.07 -34.98 12.84
C ILE A 66 -1.11 -35.76 11.94
N ASP A 67 -1.28 -35.64 10.62
CA ASP A 67 -0.38 -36.26 9.66
C ASP A 67 0.95 -35.49 9.57
N THR A 68 2.03 -36.19 9.93
CA THR A 68 3.39 -35.63 9.93
C THR A 68 3.86 -35.24 8.54
N GLU A 69 3.44 -35.92 7.47
CA GLU A 69 3.85 -35.57 6.10
C GLU A 69 3.15 -34.30 5.63
N GLN A 70 1.84 -34.21 5.88
CA GLN A 70 1.05 -33.03 5.54
C GLN A 70 1.49 -31.80 6.34
N ASP A 71 1.85 -31.98 7.60
CA ASP A 71 2.39 -30.90 8.43
C ASP A 71 3.75 -30.39 7.89
N GLN A 72 4.66 -31.30 7.52
CA GLN A 72 5.92 -30.90 6.87
C GLN A 72 5.69 -30.14 5.57
N TRP A 73 4.69 -30.52 4.78
CA TRP A 73 4.32 -29.78 3.58
C TRP A 73 3.81 -28.37 3.92
N ASN A 74 2.93 -28.24 4.92
CA ASN A 74 2.45 -26.94 5.40
C ASN A 74 3.62 -26.06 5.86
N GLN A 75 4.59 -26.63 6.59
CA GLN A 75 5.78 -25.92 7.06
C GLN A 75 6.66 -25.43 5.91
N LYS A 76 6.84 -26.23 4.84
CA LYS A 76 7.55 -25.77 3.64
C LYS A 76 6.84 -24.60 2.94
N GLN A 77 5.50 -24.60 2.93
CA GLN A 77 4.73 -23.49 2.36
C GLN A 77 4.87 -22.22 3.22
N ILE A 78 4.89 -22.37 4.55
CA ILE A 78 5.16 -21.25 5.48
C ILE A 78 6.55 -20.69 5.20
N ASP A 79 7.59 -21.52 5.16
CA ASP A 79 8.96 -21.09 4.90
C ASP A 79 9.08 -20.30 3.58
N ALA A 80 8.43 -20.79 2.52
CA ALA A 80 8.43 -20.13 1.22
C ALA A 80 7.73 -18.75 1.26
N LEU A 81 6.56 -18.66 1.90
CA LEU A 81 5.82 -17.41 2.03
C LEU A 81 6.55 -16.40 2.92
N VAL A 82 7.18 -16.85 4.01
CA VAL A 82 8.00 -15.98 4.87
C VAL A 82 9.17 -15.41 4.07
N ALA A 83 9.88 -16.24 3.30
CA ALA A 83 10.98 -15.78 2.45
C ALA A 83 10.53 -14.75 1.39
N GLU A 84 9.42 -15.02 0.70
CA GLU A 84 8.80 -14.09 -0.25
C GLU A 84 8.40 -12.77 0.43
N THR A 85 7.78 -12.86 1.60
CA THR A 85 7.32 -11.70 2.39
C THR A 85 8.52 -10.85 2.84
N SER A 86 9.64 -11.46 3.23
CA SER A 86 10.88 -10.76 3.55
C SER A 86 11.52 -10.08 2.32
N GLN A 87 11.36 -10.62 1.11
CA GLN A 87 11.82 -9.94 -0.11
C GLN A 87 10.94 -8.72 -0.44
N ILE A 88 9.62 -8.86 -0.31
CA ILE A 88 8.67 -7.76 -0.49
C ILE A 88 8.94 -6.65 0.53
N SER A 89 9.17 -7.01 1.79
CA SER A 89 9.41 -6.05 2.87
C SER A 89 10.69 -5.22 2.65
N ASN A 90 11.77 -5.86 2.17
CA ASN A 90 13.00 -5.17 1.80
C ASN A 90 12.77 -4.22 0.61
N THR A 91 12.05 -4.67 -0.42
CA THR A 91 11.68 -3.83 -1.56
C THR A 91 10.88 -2.60 -1.13
N LEU A 92 9.88 -2.79 -0.26
CA LEU A 92 9.06 -1.73 0.30
C LEU A 92 9.92 -0.71 1.07
N LYS A 93 10.81 -1.20 1.95
CA LYS A 93 11.75 -0.35 2.70
C LYS A 93 12.56 0.55 1.77
N TYR A 94 13.19 -0.01 0.74
CA TYR A 94 14.02 0.77 -0.19
C TYR A 94 13.21 1.78 -1.00
N LYS A 95 12.02 1.39 -1.49
CA LYS A 95 11.14 2.28 -2.26
C LYS A 95 10.64 3.45 -1.41
N ILE A 96 10.17 3.19 -0.20
CA ILE A 96 9.68 4.24 0.71
C ILE A 96 10.81 5.21 1.08
N LYS A 97 12.00 4.69 1.43
CA LYS A 97 13.17 5.52 1.73
C LYS A 97 13.62 6.40 0.55
N SER A 98 13.57 5.85 -0.66
CA SER A 98 13.86 6.59 -1.89
C SER A 98 12.87 7.74 -2.11
N LEU A 99 11.57 7.46 -1.94
CA LEU A 99 10.51 8.45 -2.09
C LEU A 99 10.56 9.55 -1.03
N GLU A 100 10.94 9.25 0.21
CA GLU A 100 11.18 10.28 1.23
C GLU A 100 12.25 11.27 0.79
N GLY A 101 13.40 10.77 0.31
CA GLY A 101 14.48 11.62 -0.18
C GLY A 101 14.03 12.56 -1.31
N LYS A 102 13.19 12.05 -2.23
CA LYS A 102 12.65 12.81 -3.37
C LYS A 102 11.50 13.76 -2.99
N SER A 103 10.85 13.59 -1.84
CA SER A 103 9.64 14.33 -1.46
C SER A 103 9.88 15.43 -0.42
N ARG A 104 11.12 15.62 0.06
CA ARG A 104 11.46 16.61 1.11
C ARG A 104 10.99 18.04 0.83
N SER A 105 11.04 18.48 -0.42
CA SER A 105 10.64 19.84 -0.83
C SER A 105 9.17 19.97 -1.25
N ASP A 106 8.43 18.87 -1.38
CA ASP A 106 7.04 18.84 -1.88
C ASP A 106 6.11 18.28 -0.79
N SER A 107 5.33 19.18 -0.19
CA SER A 107 4.39 18.81 0.88
C SER A 107 3.32 17.81 0.43
N THR A 108 2.91 17.83 -0.84
CA THR A 108 1.89 16.90 -1.36
C THR A 108 2.48 15.51 -1.48
N LYS A 109 3.69 15.40 -2.06
CA LYS A 109 4.41 14.12 -2.16
C LYS A 109 4.72 13.56 -0.77
N ARG A 110 5.15 14.41 0.18
CA ARG A 110 5.42 13.98 1.57
C ARG A 110 4.20 13.34 2.23
N VAL A 111 3.03 13.95 2.11
CA VAL A 111 1.78 13.39 2.67
C VAL A 111 1.47 12.01 2.08
N GLN A 112 1.70 11.79 0.78
CA GLN A 112 1.49 10.49 0.15
C GLN A 112 2.50 9.44 0.63
N VAL A 113 3.77 9.82 0.79
CA VAL A 113 4.83 8.93 1.31
C VAL A 113 4.54 8.56 2.76
N ASP A 114 4.16 9.52 3.60
CA ASP A 114 3.79 9.29 4.99
C ASP A 114 2.58 8.34 5.11
N ALA A 115 1.59 8.48 4.22
CA ALA A 115 0.43 7.58 4.19
C ALA A 115 0.84 6.12 3.91
N VAL A 116 1.61 5.87 2.84
CA VAL A 116 2.04 4.50 2.51
C VAL A 116 3.03 3.93 3.53
N LYS A 117 3.87 4.78 4.15
CA LYS A 117 4.76 4.39 5.25
C LYS A 117 3.97 3.88 6.44
N ARG A 118 2.95 4.63 6.89
CA ARG A 118 2.05 4.22 7.99
C ARG A 118 1.36 2.90 7.68
N THR A 119 0.77 2.78 6.49
CA THR A 119 0.12 1.52 6.08
C THR A 119 1.08 0.34 6.12
N PHE A 120 2.33 0.50 5.64
CA PHE A 120 3.32 -0.56 5.71
C PHE A 120 3.71 -0.91 7.15
N MET A 121 3.88 0.09 8.03
CA MET A 121 4.13 -0.13 9.46
C MET A 121 3.00 -0.92 10.13
N ASP A 122 1.74 -0.61 9.80
CA ASP A 122 0.58 -1.36 10.30
C ASP A 122 0.61 -2.82 9.82
N SER A 123 0.96 -3.07 8.55
CA SER A 123 1.15 -4.43 8.01
C SER A 123 2.28 -5.19 8.72
N ILE A 124 3.41 -4.54 9.01
CA ILE A 124 4.51 -5.15 9.78
C ILE A 124 4.03 -5.55 11.18
N GLN A 125 3.32 -4.67 11.88
CA GLN A 125 2.78 -4.97 13.21
C GLN A 125 1.77 -6.11 13.17
N ARG A 126 0.91 -6.17 12.14
CA ARG A 126 0.00 -7.30 11.94
C ARG A 126 0.79 -8.60 11.79
N PHE A 127 1.85 -8.61 10.99
CA PHE A 127 2.67 -9.81 10.82
C PHE A 127 3.36 -10.22 12.14
N GLN A 128 3.93 -9.27 12.87
CA GLN A 128 4.49 -9.52 14.21
C GLN A 128 3.46 -10.14 15.16
N SER A 129 2.23 -9.63 15.16
CA SER A 129 1.15 -10.17 15.99
C SER A 129 0.76 -11.58 15.61
N VAL A 130 0.74 -11.91 14.31
CA VAL A 130 0.48 -13.27 13.82
C VAL A 130 1.58 -14.22 14.31
N GLU A 131 2.84 -13.92 14.03
CA GLU A 131 3.98 -14.75 14.45
C GLU A 131 4.02 -14.91 15.97
N ALA A 132 3.90 -13.83 16.75
CA ALA A 132 3.90 -13.91 18.21
C ALA A 132 2.75 -14.76 18.76
N SER A 133 1.55 -14.62 18.21
CA SER A 133 0.36 -15.40 18.64
C SER A 133 0.54 -16.89 18.36
N TYR A 134 1.01 -17.25 17.16
CA TYR A 134 1.26 -18.65 16.83
C TYR A 134 2.46 -19.23 17.57
N GLY A 135 3.47 -18.42 17.90
CA GLY A 135 4.58 -18.83 18.74
C GLY A 135 4.14 -19.26 20.13
N MET A 136 3.23 -18.50 20.74
CA MET A 136 2.63 -18.89 22.02
C MET A 136 1.83 -20.19 21.91
N LYS A 137 1.07 -20.39 20.81
CA LYS A 137 0.29 -21.62 20.58
C LYS A 137 1.20 -22.85 20.38
N TYR A 138 2.29 -22.70 19.61
CA TYR A 138 3.26 -23.78 19.41
C TYR A 138 4.00 -24.13 20.71
N LYS A 139 4.38 -23.13 21.52
CA LYS A 139 4.93 -23.35 22.86
C LYS A 139 3.97 -24.16 23.72
N GLU A 140 2.69 -23.77 23.78
CA GLU A 140 1.66 -24.47 24.55
C GLU A 140 1.43 -25.91 24.06
N ARG A 141 1.44 -26.13 22.73
CA ARG A 141 1.34 -27.48 22.16
C ARG A 141 2.53 -28.34 22.59
N ALA A 142 3.75 -27.82 22.49
CA ALA A 142 4.96 -28.51 22.92
C ALA A 142 4.93 -28.86 24.43
N LYS A 143 4.42 -27.96 25.28
CA LYS A 143 4.22 -28.22 26.72
C LYS A 143 3.32 -29.41 26.97
N ARG A 144 2.20 -29.49 26.26
CA ARG A 144 1.24 -30.60 26.39
C ARG A 144 1.86 -31.92 25.96
N GLN A 145 2.60 -31.94 24.85
CA GLN A 145 3.28 -33.14 24.36
C GLN A 145 4.39 -33.60 25.30
N TYR A 146 5.16 -32.66 25.87
CA TYR A 146 6.14 -32.98 26.90
C TYR A 146 5.50 -33.70 28.10
N ARG A 147 4.36 -33.18 28.59
CA ARG A 147 3.64 -33.74 29.74
C ARG A 147 3.01 -35.10 29.51
N ILE A 148 2.71 -35.46 28.26
CA ILE A 148 2.25 -36.82 27.93
C ILE A 148 3.36 -37.84 28.23
N VAL A 149 4.62 -37.46 27.97
CA VAL A 149 5.80 -38.31 28.23
C VAL A 149 6.22 -38.26 29.69
N ARG A 150 6.17 -37.07 30.31
CA ARG A 150 6.57 -36.83 31.70
C ARG A 150 5.49 -36.06 32.46
N PRO A 151 4.45 -36.75 32.98
CA PRO A 151 3.31 -36.12 33.63
C PRO A 151 3.64 -35.38 34.93
N ASP A 152 4.73 -35.78 35.59
CA ASP A 152 5.24 -35.27 36.86
C ASP A 152 6.21 -34.08 36.71
N ALA A 153 6.45 -33.61 35.48
CA ALA A 153 7.38 -32.53 35.21
C ALA A 153 6.91 -31.19 35.78
N THR A 154 7.84 -30.47 36.41
CA THR A 154 7.60 -29.10 36.90
C THR A 154 7.48 -28.11 35.74
N GLU A 155 6.83 -26.97 35.97
CA GLU A 155 6.73 -25.91 34.95
C GLU A 155 8.10 -25.45 34.43
N ASP A 156 9.10 -25.35 35.32
CA ASP A 156 10.45 -24.94 34.97
C ASP A 156 11.16 -25.99 34.10
N GLU A 157 10.99 -27.29 34.39
CA GLU A 157 11.55 -28.36 33.56
C GLU A 157 10.91 -28.39 32.17
N VAL A 158 9.59 -28.23 32.08
CA VAL A 158 8.87 -28.18 30.80
C VAL A 158 9.35 -26.97 29.98
N ARG A 159 9.47 -25.81 30.63
CA ARG A 159 9.94 -24.59 29.99
C ARG A 159 11.37 -24.75 29.47
N GLN A 160 12.28 -25.27 30.29
CA GLN A 160 13.66 -25.50 29.90
C GLN A 160 13.76 -26.49 28.73
N ALA A 161 12.95 -27.54 28.71
CA ALA A 161 12.95 -28.50 27.61
C ALA A 161 12.45 -27.94 26.27
N ILE A 162 11.66 -26.86 26.28
CA ILE A 162 11.08 -26.24 25.08
C ILE A 162 11.89 -25.01 24.63
N GLU A 163 12.46 -24.26 25.57
CA GLU A 163 13.21 -23.03 25.28
C GLU A 163 14.69 -23.32 25.00
N ASP A 164 15.27 -24.33 25.63
CA ASP A 164 16.69 -24.60 25.52
C ASP A 164 17.00 -25.41 24.25
N THR A 165 17.96 -24.95 23.45
CA THR A 165 18.46 -25.70 22.27
C THR A 165 19.05 -27.06 22.69
N SER A 166 19.53 -27.15 23.94
CA SER A 166 20.00 -28.39 24.57
C SER A 166 18.88 -29.24 25.19
N GLY A 167 17.61 -28.80 25.11
CA GLY A 167 16.42 -29.51 25.59
C GLY A 167 16.23 -30.90 24.99
N SER A 168 16.83 -31.17 23.82
CA SER A 168 16.91 -32.50 23.22
C SER A 168 17.55 -33.54 24.17
N GLN A 169 18.54 -33.14 24.96
CA GLN A 169 19.26 -34.02 25.88
C GLN A 169 18.46 -34.29 27.16
N ILE A 170 17.78 -33.26 27.68
CA ILE A 170 16.86 -33.37 28.82
C ILE A 170 15.67 -34.29 28.47
N PHE A 171 15.13 -34.14 27.26
CA PHE A 171 14.01 -34.95 26.79
C PHE A 171 14.44 -36.39 26.47
N SER A 172 15.63 -36.59 25.90
CA SER A 172 16.19 -37.93 25.69
C SER A 172 16.38 -38.67 27.01
N GLN A 173 16.78 -37.98 28.07
CA GLN A 173 16.90 -38.54 29.41
C GLN A 173 15.54 -38.91 30.02
N ALA A 174 14.52 -38.06 29.84
CA ALA A 174 13.14 -38.35 30.26
C ALA A 174 12.57 -39.60 29.55
N LEU A 175 12.93 -39.79 28.27
CA LEU A 175 12.57 -40.94 27.45
C LEU A 175 13.13 -42.27 27.98
N LEU A 176 14.37 -42.27 28.48
CA LEU A 176 15.03 -43.45 29.05
C LEU A 176 14.34 -43.94 30.33
N ASN A 177 13.77 -43.01 31.10
CA ASN A 177 13.06 -43.28 32.35
C ASN A 177 11.58 -43.64 32.17
N SER A 178 11.02 -43.47 30.96
CA SER A 178 9.61 -43.78 30.72
C SER A 178 9.38 -45.25 30.35
N ASN A 179 8.34 -45.87 30.93
CA ASN A 179 7.89 -47.22 30.58
C ASN A 179 7.15 -47.27 29.21
N ARG A 180 6.89 -46.13 28.56
CA ARG A 180 6.10 -45.99 27.32
C ARG A 180 6.97 -45.52 26.14
N ARG A 181 8.04 -46.27 25.86
CA ARG A 181 9.09 -45.90 24.90
C ARG A 181 8.60 -45.57 23.47
N GLY A 182 7.51 -46.19 23.00
CA GLY A 182 6.94 -45.94 21.67
C GLY A 182 6.26 -44.56 21.58
N GLU A 183 5.30 -44.32 22.48
CA GLU A 183 4.58 -43.03 22.57
C GLU A 183 5.54 -41.87 22.87
N ALA A 184 6.55 -42.13 23.71
CA ALA A 184 7.55 -41.14 24.08
C ALA A 184 8.45 -40.70 22.91
N ARG A 185 8.74 -41.59 21.94
CA ARG A 185 9.54 -41.24 20.75
C ARG A 185 8.79 -40.32 19.79
N THR A 186 7.50 -40.59 19.57
CA THR A 186 6.65 -39.75 18.73
C THR A 186 6.48 -38.37 19.34
N ALA A 187 6.19 -38.29 20.64
CA ALA A 187 6.07 -37.02 21.35
C ALA A 187 7.38 -36.23 21.38
N LEU A 188 8.55 -36.88 21.54
CA LEU A 188 9.85 -36.21 21.42
C LEU A 188 10.02 -35.58 20.02
N THR A 189 9.69 -36.34 18.97
CA THR A 189 9.84 -35.87 17.59
C THR A 189 8.95 -34.65 17.34
N GLU A 190 7.71 -34.67 17.83
CA GLU A 190 6.80 -33.52 17.75
C GLU A 190 7.37 -32.30 18.48
N VAL A 191 7.87 -32.47 19.71
CA VAL A 191 8.45 -31.38 20.51
C VAL A 191 9.70 -30.79 19.82
N GLN A 192 10.58 -31.63 19.28
CA GLN A 192 11.75 -31.18 18.53
C GLN A 192 11.37 -30.41 17.26
N ASN A 193 10.35 -30.87 16.53
CA ASN A 193 9.85 -30.18 15.35
C ASN A 193 9.25 -28.82 15.73
N ARG A 194 8.42 -28.76 16.78
CA ARG A 194 7.88 -27.49 17.30
C ARG A 194 8.98 -26.54 17.75
N HIS A 195 10.03 -27.04 18.40
CA HIS A 195 11.16 -26.19 18.80
C HIS A 195 11.86 -25.55 17.59
N LYS A 196 12.10 -26.32 16.52
CA LYS A 196 12.68 -25.76 15.28
C LYS A 196 11.79 -24.69 14.66
N GLU A 197 10.47 -24.88 14.69
CA GLU A 197 9.51 -23.90 14.19
C GLU A 197 9.52 -22.62 15.03
N LEU A 198 9.56 -22.75 16.36
CA LEU A 198 9.70 -21.61 17.26
C LEU A 198 10.98 -20.81 16.98
N GLN A 199 12.10 -21.48 16.74
CA GLN A 199 13.35 -20.80 16.39
C GLN A 199 13.25 -20.03 15.07
N LYS A 200 12.56 -20.58 14.05
CA LYS A 200 12.34 -19.87 12.79
C LYS A 200 11.48 -18.63 12.99
N MET A 201 10.39 -18.79 13.73
CA MET A 201 9.47 -17.71 14.08
C MET A 201 10.14 -16.60 14.90
N GLU A 202 11.04 -16.95 15.83
CA GLU A 202 11.86 -15.99 16.57
C GLU A 202 12.81 -15.20 15.66
N ARG A 203 13.39 -15.85 14.63
CA ARG A 203 14.18 -15.14 13.61
C ARG A 203 13.30 -14.18 12.80
N THR A 204 12.14 -14.64 12.32
CA THR A 204 11.18 -13.79 11.60
C THR A 204 10.76 -12.59 12.43
N LEU A 205 10.42 -12.79 13.72
CA LEU A 205 10.10 -11.71 14.64
C LEU A 205 11.26 -10.73 14.82
N GLY A 206 12.50 -11.23 14.94
CA GLY A 206 13.69 -10.39 15.00
C GLY A 206 13.86 -9.53 13.75
N GLU A 207 13.69 -10.10 12.55
CA GLU A 207 13.73 -9.38 11.28
C GLU A 207 12.64 -8.31 11.21
N LEU A 208 11.41 -8.64 11.61
CA LEU A 208 10.28 -7.70 11.61
C LEU A 208 10.49 -6.57 12.61
N VAL A 209 11.04 -6.83 13.80
CA VAL A 209 11.36 -5.80 14.79
C VAL A 209 12.43 -4.86 14.24
N GLN A 210 13.46 -5.38 13.58
CA GLN A 210 14.48 -4.55 12.95
C GLN A 210 13.88 -3.70 11.82
N LEU A 211 13.06 -4.30 10.96
CA LEU A 211 12.37 -3.60 9.90
C LEU A 211 11.45 -2.49 10.45
N PHE A 212 10.72 -2.75 11.53
CA PHE A 212 9.87 -1.74 12.16
C PHE A 212 10.69 -0.54 12.65
N LYS A 213 11.83 -0.79 13.30
CA LYS A 213 12.76 0.26 13.74
C LYS A 213 13.34 1.04 12.55
N ASP A 214 13.76 0.34 11.49
CA ASP A 214 14.26 0.98 10.27
C ASP A 214 13.22 1.95 9.66
N MET A 215 11.93 1.59 9.74
CA MET A 215 10.83 2.44 9.23
C MET A 215 10.43 3.55 10.20
N GLU A 216 10.58 3.33 11.50
CA GLU A 216 10.34 4.33 12.55
C GLU A 216 11.42 5.43 12.53
N GLU A 217 12.68 5.10 12.23
CA GLU A 217 13.75 6.11 12.07
C GLU A 217 13.47 7.10 10.94
N LEU A 218 12.72 6.67 9.91
CA LEU A 218 12.25 7.54 8.83
C LEU A 218 11.13 8.49 9.29
N VAL A 219 10.64 8.38 10.52
CA VAL A 219 9.73 9.37 11.10
C VAL A 219 10.57 10.55 11.60
N GLU A 220 10.88 11.50 10.71
CA GLU A 220 11.16 12.86 11.15
C GLU A 220 9.92 13.34 11.92
N VAL A 221 10.09 13.62 13.22
CA VAL A 221 9.03 14.09 14.11
C VAL A 221 8.45 15.38 13.55
N GLN A 222 7.37 15.29 12.78
CA GLN A 222 6.46 16.41 12.53
C GLN A 222 5.67 16.65 13.81
N ALA A 223 6.29 17.31 14.79
CA ALA A 223 5.55 18.06 15.77
C ALA A 223 4.99 19.29 15.02
N GLN A 224 3.72 19.20 14.63
CA GLN A 224 2.78 20.24 14.15
C GLN A 224 2.05 19.84 12.86
N ASP A 225 0.72 19.85 12.99
CA ASP A 225 -0.33 19.77 11.97
C ASP A 225 -0.77 18.41 11.42
N VAL A 226 -1.34 17.61 12.33
CA VAL A 226 -2.33 16.56 12.00
C VAL A 226 -3.70 17.14 11.56
N GLN A 227 -3.82 18.46 11.30
CA GLN A 227 -5.09 19.11 10.91
C GLN A 227 -5.15 19.68 9.48
N ALA A 228 -4.20 19.37 8.59
CA ALA A 228 -4.20 19.96 7.24
C ALA A 228 -4.86 19.11 6.14
N VAL A 229 -5.17 17.83 6.37
CA VAL A 229 -5.74 16.96 5.32
C VAL A 229 -7.23 17.27 5.03
N ASP A 230 -7.92 17.93 5.95
CA ASP A 230 -9.32 18.32 5.77
C ASP A 230 -9.51 19.58 4.91
N HIS A 231 -8.45 20.36 4.67
CA HIS A 231 -8.52 21.63 3.91
C HIS A 231 -8.23 21.48 2.41
N THR A 232 -7.46 20.47 1.99
CA THR A 232 -7.11 20.29 0.57
C THR A 232 -8.22 19.59 -0.22
N VAL A 233 -8.94 18.63 0.38
CA VAL A 233 -10.13 18.02 -0.23
C VAL A 233 -11.30 19.01 -0.31
N LYS A 234 -11.48 19.87 0.70
CA LYS A 234 -12.46 20.97 0.68
C LYS A 234 -12.16 22.05 -0.38
N ARG A 235 -10.91 22.19 -0.85
CA ARG A 235 -10.61 23.10 -1.97
C ARG A 235 -11.08 22.54 -3.31
N VAL A 236 -10.93 21.23 -3.53
CA VAL A 236 -11.40 20.58 -4.77
C VAL A 236 -12.93 20.56 -4.84
N GLU A 237 -13.61 20.39 -3.69
CA GLU A 237 -15.07 20.50 -3.62
C GLU A 237 -15.58 21.95 -3.84
N ASN A 238 -14.87 22.95 -3.29
CA ASN A 238 -15.22 24.36 -3.50
C ASN A 238 -14.98 24.85 -4.94
N ASP A 239 -13.97 24.33 -5.64
CA ASP A 239 -13.73 24.71 -7.04
C ASP A 239 -14.76 24.08 -8.00
N VAL A 240 -15.29 22.88 -7.68
CA VAL A 240 -16.43 22.28 -8.40
C VAL A 240 -17.73 23.06 -8.11
N ASN A 241 -17.97 23.48 -6.86
CA ASN A 241 -19.14 24.28 -6.50
C ASN A 241 -19.10 25.72 -7.09
N LYS A 242 -17.92 26.33 -7.20
CA LYS A 242 -17.75 27.62 -7.92
C LYS A 242 -17.99 27.47 -9.42
N GLY A 243 -17.62 26.34 -10.02
CA GLY A 243 -17.96 26.03 -11.42
C GLY A 243 -19.48 26.02 -11.67
N VAL A 244 -20.27 25.55 -10.71
CA VAL A 244 -21.75 25.57 -10.81
C VAL A 244 -22.32 26.98 -10.63
N GLU A 245 -21.81 27.81 -9.71
CA GLU A 245 -22.34 29.18 -9.51
C GLU A 245 -21.95 30.13 -10.65
N GLU A 246 -20.76 29.98 -11.25
CA GLU A 246 -20.34 30.71 -12.47
C GLU A 246 -21.27 30.40 -13.66
N THR A 247 -21.70 29.15 -13.84
CA THR A 247 -22.70 28.82 -14.89
C THR A 247 -24.06 29.45 -14.61
N ARG A 248 -24.46 29.60 -13.34
CA ARG A 248 -25.73 30.23 -12.96
C ARG A 248 -25.72 31.74 -13.19
N ILE A 249 -24.60 32.40 -12.91
CA ILE A 249 -24.36 33.82 -13.20
C ILE A 249 -24.35 34.05 -14.72
N ALA A 250 -23.68 33.20 -15.50
CA ALA A 250 -23.67 33.26 -16.97
C ALA A 250 -25.09 33.15 -17.57
N VAL A 251 -25.92 32.22 -17.08
CA VAL A 251 -27.33 32.09 -17.54
C VAL A 251 -28.17 33.32 -17.16
N LYS A 252 -27.94 33.91 -15.97
CA LYS A 252 -28.68 35.10 -15.51
C LYS A 252 -28.29 36.34 -16.31
N HIS A 253 -27.01 36.54 -16.63
CA HIS A 253 -26.56 37.61 -17.54
C HIS A 253 -27.08 37.41 -18.97
N ALA A 254 -27.07 36.18 -19.49
CA ALA A 254 -27.61 35.88 -20.81
C ALA A 254 -29.13 36.13 -20.91
N ARG A 255 -29.90 35.86 -19.84
CA ARG A 255 -31.34 36.18 -19.79
C ARG A 255 -31.60 37.69 -19.62
N ALA A 256 -30.80 38.40 -18.82
CA ALA A 256 -30.92 39.84 -18.64
C ALA A 256 -30.55 40.62 -19.92
N ALA A 257 -29.51 40.19 -20.65
CA ALA A 257 -29.12 40.78 -21.92
C ALA A 257 -30.24 40.64 -22.98
N ARG A 258 -30.92 39.49 -23.01
CA ARG A 258 -32.10 39.31 -23.88
C ARG A 258 -33.21 40.28 -23.53
N ARG A 259 -33.59 40.43 -22.25
CA ARG A 259 -34.67 41.38 -21.85
C ARG A 259 -34.33 42.83 -22.20
N LYS A 260 -33.08 43.26 -22.02
CA LYS A 260 -32.63 44.63 -22.35
C LYS A 260 -32.69 44.93 -23.85
N LYS A 261 -32.46 43.93 -24.73
CA LYS A 261 -32.61 44.08 -26.19
C LYS A 261 -34.06 44.41 -26.58
N TRP A 262 -35.05 43.73 -25.98
CA TRP A 262 -36.47 43.98 -26.26
C TRP A 262 -36.94 45.35 -25.75
N ILE A 263 -36.45 45.80 -24.59
CA ILE A 263 -36.74 47.14 -24.06
C ILE A 263 -36.18 48.22 -24.99
N CYS A 264 -34.94 48.05 -25.46
CA CYS A 264 -34.31 49.01 -26.39
C CYS A 264 -35.08 49.08 -27.73
N LEU A 265 -35.51 47.93 -28.26
CA LEU A 265 -36.33 47.86 -29.48
C LEU A 265 -37.68 48.59 -29.29
N GLY A 266 -38.34 48.42 -28.14
CA GLY A 266 -39.58 49.13 -27.82
C GLY A 266 -39.41 50.66 -27.77
N ILE A 267 -38.31 51.15 -27.20
CA ILE A 267 -38.02 52.59 -27.16
C ILE A 267 -37.81 53.14 -28.58
N ILE A 268 -37.07 52.42 -29.44
CA ILE A 268 -36.85 52.81 -30.83
C ILE A 268 -38.18 52.89 -31.60
N LEU A 269 -39.08 51.92 -31.39
CA LEU A 269 -40.40 51.92 -32.03
C LEU A 269 -41.22 53.16 -31.62
N ILE A 270 -41.22 53.52 -30.33
CA ILE A 270 -41.93 54.69 -29.82
C ILE A 270 -41.37 55.98 -30.46
N ILE A 271 -40.06 56.11 -30.57
CA ILE A 271 -39.41 57.26 -31.22
C ILE A 271 -39.85 57.35 -32.69
N CYS A 272 -39.88 56.23 -33.42
CA CYS A 272 -40.35 56.22 -34.80
C CYS A 272 -41.81 56.65 -34.94
N ILE A 273 -42.69 56.25 -34.02
CA ILE A 273 -44.10 56.67 -34.01
C ILE A 273 -44.22 58.17 -33.79
N ILE A 274 -43.46 58.73 -32.83
CA ILE A 274 -43.45 60.17 -32.57
C ILE A 274 -42.97 60.93 -33.81
N LEU A 275 -41.90 60.47 -34.46
CA LEU A 275 -41.42 61.08 -35.71
C LEU A 275 -42.47 61.01 -36.83
N ALA A 276 -43.16 59.87 -36.98
CA ALA A 276 -44.22 59.73 -37.96
C ALA A 276 -45.39 60.69 -37.70
N ILE A 277 -45.78 60.90 -36.45
CA ILE A 277 -46.83 61.87 -36.07
C ILE A 277 -46.36 63.30 -36.36
N VAL A 278 -45.14 63.67 -35.96
CA VAL A 278 -44.59 65.00 -36.23
C VAL A 278 -44.50 65.27 -37.72
N LEU A 279 -43.99 64.33 -38.50
CA LEU A 279 -43.94 64.45 -39.96
C LEU A 279 -45.34 64.50 -40.56
N GLY A 280 -46.29 63.70 -40.07
CA GLY A 280 -47.69 63.74 -40.51
C GLY A 280 -48.38 65.08 -40.23
N VAL A 281 -48.12 65.69 -39.07
CA VAL A 281 -48.67 67.01 -38.71
C VAL A 281 -47.97 68.14 -39.48
N VAL A 282 -46.67 68.03 -39.74
CA VAL A 282 -45.90 69.05 -40.47
C VAL A 282 -46.19 69.01 -41.97
N PHE A 283 -46.32 67.82 -42.57
CA PHE A 283 -46.64 67.66 -43.99
C PHE A 283 -48.14 67.69 -44.29
N GLY A 284 -49.01 67.31 -43.35
CA GLY A 284 -50.47 67.41 -43.49
C GLY A 284 -51.03 68.81 -43.27
N ARG A 285 -50.17 69.78 -42.92
CA ARG A 285 -50.53 71.19 -42.70
C ARG A 285 -49.92 72.13 -43.76
N ARG A 286 -49.41 71.56 -44.86
CA ARG A 286 -49.06 72.27 -46.09
C ARG A 286 -50.06 71.96 -47.19
#